data_AF-A0A3M1Y3S8-F1
#
_entry.id   AF-A0A3M1Y3S8-F1
#
_cell.length_a   1.000
_cell.length_b   1.000
_cell.length_c   1.000
_cell.angle_alpha   90.00
_cell.angle_beta   90.00
_cell.angle_gamma   90.00
#
_symmetry.space_group_name_H-M   'P 1'
#
loop_
_entity.id
_entity.type
_entity.pdbx_description
1 polymer ?
#
loop_
_entity_poly.entity_id
_entity_poly.type
_entity_poly.pdbx_seq_one_letter_code
_entity_poly.pdbx_strand_id
1 'polypeptide(L)'
;MKKPPFSDEDIIRFLFDEMKRPENETFLDALCQDEVLWQRYEFFQEIVEQLGAVQEDPSDQTVEQVLAYARQHAGSKALPRWFPLALNLNAVVAVAMVLFFSVAILGFAYKLQRADISPPPENLVQQVEPDHSLYEWDDPFIRQKLEDVRNGIETITDAPVL
;
A
#
# COMPACT_ATOMS: atom_id res chain seq x y z
N MET A 1 28.57 -5.24 5.01
CA MET A 1 28.10 -5.43 3.62
C MET A 1 26.87 -4.55 3.43
N LYS A 2 26.89 -3.56 2.54
CA LYS A 2 25.67 -2.80 2.21
C LYS A 2 24.78 -3.73 1.38
N LYS A 3 23.57 -4.04 1.85
CA LYS A 3 22.56 -4.75 1.04
C LYS A 3 22.31 -3.93 -0.24
N PRO A 4 22.00 -4.59 -1.38
CA PRO A 4 21.55 -3.85 -2.56
C PRO A 4 20.31 -3.02 -2.18
N PRO A 5 20.24 -1.75 -2.61
CA PRO A 5 19.07 -0.93 -2.35
C PRO A 5 17.86 -1.54 -3.07
N PHE A 6 16.72 -1.60 -2.37
CA PHE A 6 15.46 -1.99 -2.98
C PHE A 6 15.03 -0.95 -4.01
N SER A 7 14.54 -1.43 -5.16
CA SER A 7 14.09 -0.61 -6.28
C SER A 7 12.62 -0.24 -6.14
N ASP A 8 12.13 0.69 -6.97
CA ASP A 8 10.70 1.05 -7.00
C ASP A 8 9.84 -0.16 -7.41
N GLU A 9 10.36 -1.01 -8.29
CA GLU A 9 9.71 -2.26 -8.70
C GLU A 9 9.49 -3.19 -7.50
N ASP A 10 10.46 -3.27 -6.58
CA ASP A 10 10.32 -4.08 -5.37
C ASP A 10 9.24 -3.52 -4.43
N ILE A 11 9.10 -2.19 -4.36
CA ILE A 11 8.03 -1.52 -3.61
C ILE A 11 6.66 -1.87 -4.22
N ILE A 12 6.53 -1.81 -5.55
CA ILE A 12 5.28 -2.15 -6.26
C ILE A 12 4.94 -3.62 -6.04
N ARG A 13 5.89 -4.53 -6.24
CA ARG A 13 5.69 -5.96 -6.00
C ARG A 13 5.32 -6.25 -4.54
N PHE A 14 5.85 -5.49 -3.59
CA PHE A 14 5.46 -5.59 -2.19
C PHE A 14 4.01 -5.13 -1.95
N LEU A 15 3.61 -3.98 -2.51
CA LEU A 15 2.26 -3.42 -2.36
C LEU A 15 1.17 -4.33 -2.95
N PHE A 16 1.45 -5.05 -4.02
CA PHE A 16 0.51 -5.97 -4.68
C PHE A 16 0.65 -7.45 -4.23
N ASP A 17 1.40 -7.73 -3.16
CA ASP A 17 1.63 -9.08 -2.62
C ASP A 17 2.25 -10.07 -3.65
N GLU A 18 3.05 -9.54 -4.58
CA GLU A 18 3.75 -10.33 -5.63
C GLU A 18 5.16 -10.79 -5.18
N MET A 19 5.57 -10.41 -3.97
CA MET A 19 6.85 -10.82 -3.40
C MET A 19 6.77 -12.16 -2.67
N LYS A 20 7.84 -12.95 -2.78
CA LYS A 20 7.93 -14.23 -2.05
C LYS A 20 8.17 -13.95 -0.57
N ARG A 21 7.63 -14.77 0.34
CA ARG A 21 7.79 -14.62 1.81
C ARG A 21 9.21 -14.25 2.29
N PRO A 22 10.29 -14.97 1.91
CA PRO A 22 11.63 -14.63 2.41
C PRO A 22 12.15 -13.27 1.88
N GLU A 23 11.70 -12.86 0.70
CA GLU A 23 12.00 -11.55 0.11
C GLU A 23 11.22 -10.45 0.85
N ASN A 24 9.96 -10.72 1.21
CA ASN A 24 9.08 -9.83 1.95
C ASN A 24 9.64 -9.50 3.35
N GLU A 25 10.06 -10.52 4.12
CA GLU A 25 10.71 -10.30 5.43
C GLU A 25 11.98 -9.43 5.29
N THR A 26 12.78 -9.69 4.27
CA THR A 26 14.02 -8.93 4.01
C THR A 26 13.74 -7.47 3.64
N PHE A 27 12.65 -7.23 2.92
CA PHE A 27 12.18 -5.89 2.53
C PHE A 27 11.64 -5.12 3.73
N LEU A 28 10.81 -5.74 4.57
CA LEU A 28 10.30 -5.14 5.81
C LEU A 28 11.44 -4.71 6.76
N ASP A 29 12.45 -5.56 6.90
CA ASP A 29 13.64 -5.25 7.70
C ASP A 29 14.39 -4.03 7.15
N ALA A 30 14.49 -3.90 5.83
CA ALA A 30 15.15 -2.76 5.19
C ALA A 30 14.30 -1.48 5.26
N LEU A 31 12.98 -1.61 5.12
CA LEU A 31 12.03 -0.51 5.28
C LEU A 31 12.16 0.17 6.65
N CYS A 32 12.45 -0.63 7.69
CA CYS A 32 12.66 -0.12 9.05
C CYS A 32 14.02 0.56 9.27
N GLN A 33 14.98 0.37 8.37
CA GLN A 33 16.38 0.83 8.52
C GLN A 33 16.75 1.92 7.50
N ASP A 34 15.99 2.07 6.43
CA ASP A 34 16.25 2.97 5.31
C ASP A 34 15.10 3.98 5.17
N GLU A 35 15.34 5.20 5.67
CA GLU A 35 14.40 6.31 5.62
C GLU A 35 14.04 6.72 4.18
N VAL A 36 14.99 6.61 3.24
CA VAL A 36 14.74 6.96 1.83
C VAL A 36 13.81 5.94 1.19
N LEU A 37 13.99 4.66 1.53
CA LEU A 37 13.09 3.60 1.09
C LEU A 37 11.69 3.76 1.69
N TRP A 38 11.60 4.15 2.97
CA TRP A 38 10.33 4.43 3.64
C TRP A 38 9.55 5.56 2.95
N GLN A 39 10.21 6.68 2.64
CA GLN A 39 9.58 7.81 1.95
C GLN A 39 9.08 7.43 0.55
N ARG A 40 9.86 6.64 -0.20
CA ARG A 40 9.42 6.11 -1.50
C ARG A 40 8.21 5.19 -1.35
N TYR A 41 8.21 4.32 -0.33
CA TYR A 41 7.07 3.46 -0.04
C TYR A 41 5.80 4.26 0.28
N GLU A 42 5.89 5.29 1.12
CA GLU A 42 4.74 6.17 1.42
C GLU A 42 4.17 6.84 0.17
N PHE A 43 5.04 7.32 -0.73
CA PHE A 43 4.64 7.90 -2.01
C PHE A 43 3.84 6.91 -2.88
N PHE A 44 4.34 5.68 -3.03
CA PHE A 44 3.62 4.66 -3.80
C PHE A 44 2.31 4.22 -3.11
N GLN A 45 2.29 4.17 -1.78
CA GLN A 45 1.08 3.86 -1.03
C GLN A 45 0.00 4.93 -1.26
N GLU A 46 0.36 6.22 -1.21
CA GLU A 46 -0.57 7.31 -1.49
C GLU A 46 -1.15 7.22 -2.91
N ILE A 47 -0.31 6.92 -3.90
CA ILE A 47 -0.76 6.71 -5.29
C ILE A 47 -1.77 5.56 -5.39
N VAL A 48 -1.49 4.41 -4.75
CA VAL A 48 -2.40 3.25 -4.74
C VAL A 48 -3.73 3.61 -4.07
N GLU A 49 -3.71 4.36 -2.96
CA GLU A 49 -4.92 4.81 -2.29
C GLU A 49 -5.76 5.76 -3.18
N GLN A 50 -5.11 6.68 -3.89
CA GLN A 50 -5.78 7.58 -4.85
C GLN A 50 -6.36 6.82 -6.06
N LEU A 51 -5.65 5.81 -6.56
CA LEU A 51 -6.15 4.91 -7.62
C LEU A 51 -7.32 4.05 -7.14
N GLY A 52 -7.30 3.60 -5.89
CA GLY A 52 -8.40 2.86 -5.28
C GLY A 52 -9.70 3.65 -5.20
N ALA A 53 -9.64 4.99 -5.20
CA ALA A 53 -10.82 5.84 -5.29
C ALA A 53 -11.49 5.80 -6.68
N VAL A 54 -10.78 5.32 -7.71
CA VAL A 54 -11.31 5.05 -9.06
C VAL A 54 -11.76 3.59 -9.14
N GLN A 55 -12.62 3.18 -8.21
CA GLN A 55 -13.26 1.87 -8.27
C GLN A 55 -14.63 2.04 -8.91
N GLU A 56 -14.71 1.70 -10.20
CA GLU A 56 -15.96 1.66 -10.94
C GLU A 56 -16.81 0.48 -10.45
N ASP A 57 -18.11 0.69 -10.28
CA ASP A 57 -19.03 -0.38 -9.96
C ASP A 57 -19.10 -1.39 -11.12
N PRO A 58 -19.08 -2.70 -10.84
CA PRO A 58 -19.25 -3.70 -11.89
C PRO A 58 -20.63 -3.54 -12.53
N SER A 59 -20.69 -3.70 -13.86
CA SER A 59 -21.98 -3.66 -14.56
C SER A 59 -22.92 -4.76 -14.06
N ASP A 60 -24.23 -4.48 -14.04
CA ASP A 60 -25.26 -5.45 -13.67
C ASP A 60 -25.13 -6.77 -14.44
N GLN A 61 -24.72 -6.69 -15.71
CA GLN A 61 -24.49 -7.84 -16.57
C GLN A 61 -23.34 -8.72 -16.06
N THR A 62 -22.24 -8.13 -15.60
CA THR A 62 -21.10 -8.85 -15.03
C THR A 62 -21.51 -9.54 -13.72
N VAL A 63 -22.27 -8.84 -12.87
CA VAL A 63 -22.77 -9.40 -11.61
C VAL A 63 -23.68 -10.61 -11.88
N GLU A 64 -24.59 -10.52 -12.84
CA GLU A 64 -25.51 -11.60 -13.19
C GLU A 64 -24.77 -12.84 -13.73
N GLN A 65 -23.74 -12.64 -14.56
CA GLN A 65 -22.91 -13.73 -15.09
C GLN A 65 -22.14 -14.46 -13.99
N VAL A 66 -21.53 -13.72 -13.06
CA VAL A 66 -20.81 -14.31 -11.92
C VAL A 66 -21.78 -15.07 -11.01
N LEU A 67 -22.96 -14.51 -10.74
CA LEU A 67 -24.00 -15.19 -9.94
C LEU A 67 -24.53 -16.44 -10.63
N ALA A 68 -24.72 -16.41 -11.96
CA ALA A 68 -25.15 -17.58 -12.73
C ALA A 68 -24.08 -18.69 -12.68
N TYR A 69 -22.81 -18.33 -12.87
CA TYR A 69 -21.69 -19.26 -12.75
C TYR A 69 -21.59 -19.85 -11.32
N ALA A 70 -21.67 -18.99 -10.30
CA ALA A 70 -21.61 -19.43 -8.90
C ALA A 70 -22.77 -20.37 -8.55
N ARG A 71 -24.00 -20.10 -9.01
CA ARG A 71 -25.16 -20.99 -8.79
C ARG A 71 -24.99 -22.33 -9.50
N GLN A 72 -24.45 -22.34 -10.72
CA GLN A 72 -24.19 -23.55 -11.48
C GLN A 72 -23.13 -24.44 -10.81
N HIS A 73 -22.13 -23.83 -10.17
CA HIS A 73 -21.02 -24.54 -9.50
C HIS A 73 -21.20 -24.70 -7.97
N ALA A 74 -22.21 -24.09 -7.36
CA ALA A 74 -22.61 -24.33 -5.97
C ALA A 74 -23.31 -25.69 -5.76
N GLY A 75 -23.51 -26.46 -6.84
CA GLY A 75 -24.08 -27.79 -6.81
C GLY A 75 -23.16 -28.86 -6.21
N SER A 76 -23.52 -29.28 -4.99
CA SER A 76 -23.22 -30.58 -4.36
C SER A 76 -21.86 -30.80 -3.68
N LYS A 77 -21.62 -30.08 -2.58
CA LYS A 77 -21.03 -30.72 -1.40
C LYS A 77 -22.06 -30.72 -0.28
N ALA A 78 -23.02 -31.63 -0.38
CA ALA A 78 -23.81 -32.02 0.76
C ALA A 78 -22.83 -32.53 1.82
N LEU A 79 -22.55 -31.70 2.82
CA LEU A 79 -21.73 -32.10 3.96
C LEU A 79 -22.36 -33.36 4.56
N PRO A 80 -21.57 -34.41 4.83
CA PRO A 80 -22.11 -35.67 5.29
C PRO A 80 -22.84 -35.44 6.62
N ARG A 81 -24.04 -36.01 6.73
CA ARG A 81 -25.07 -35.84 7.78
C ARG A 81 -24.58 -36.05 9.23
N TRP A 82 -23.32 -36.42 9.45
CA TRP A 82 -22.70 -36.68 10.76
C TRP A 82 -21.89 -35.50 11.32
N PHE A 83 -21.75 -34.37 10.62
CA PHE A 83 -21.07 -33.18 11.12
C PHE A 83 -22.05 -32.20 11.80
N PRO A 84 -22.11 -32.10 13.14
CA PRO A 84 -22.92 -31.10 13.81
C PRO A 84 -22.12 -29.79 13.93
N LEU A 85 -22.07 -29.00 12.85
CA LEU A 85 -21.50 -27.65 12.91
C LEU A 85 -22.61 -26.61 13.05
N ALA A 86 -23.30 -26.62 14.19
CA ALA A 86 -24.06 -25.45 14.62
C ALA A 86 -23.08 -24.44 15.26
N LEU A 87 -22.17 -23.86 14.46
CA LEU A 87 -21.47 -22.65 14.91
C LEU A 87 -22.49 -21.52 14.90
N ASN A 88 -22.88 -21.03 16.09
CA ASN A 88 -23.64 -19.79 16.13
C ASN A 88 -22.72 -18.64 15.70
N LEU A 89 -23.33 -17.60 15.12
CA LEU A 89 -22.62 -16.39 14.68
C LEU A 89 -21.74 -15.80 15.80
N ASN A 90 -22.19 -15.92 17.05
CA ASN A 90 -21.46 -15.43 18.23
C ASN A 90 -20.12 -16.15 18.45
N ALA A 91 -20.01 -17.43 18.12
CA ALA A 91 -18.78 -18.21 18.24
C ALA A 91 -17.75 -17.80 17.17
N VAL A 92 -18.21 -17.52 15.95
CA VAL A 92 -17.34 -16.99 14.88
C VAL A 92 -16.83 -15.59 15.25
N VAL A 93 -17.72 -14.72 15.74
CA VAL A 93 -17.36 -13.37 16.19
C VAL A 93 -16.41 -13.42 17.39
N ALA A 94 -16.62 -14.32 18.35
CA ALA A 94 -15.73 -14.47 19.50
C ALA A 94 -14.31 -14.90 19.08
N VAL A 95 -14.18 -15.85 18.16
CA VAL A 95 -12.86 -16.27 17.64
C VAL A 95 -12.19 -15.14 16.87
N ALA A 96 -12.94 -14.41 16.03
CA ALA A 96 -12.42 -13.25 15.31
C ALA A 96 -11.94 -12.14 16.26
N MET A 97 -12.70 -11.86 17.32
CA MET A 97 -12.28 -10.88 18.34
C MET A 97 -11.03 -11.34 19.09
N VAL A 98 -10.92 -12.61 19.49
CA VAL A 98 -9.72 -13.11 20.17
C VAL A 98 -8.47 -12.97 19.29
N LEU A 99 -8.59 -13.25 18.00
CA LEU A 99 -7.50 -13.05 17.04
C LEU A 99 -7.15 -11.56 16.91
N PHE A 100 -8.14 -10.67 16.79
CA PHE A 100 -7.92 -9.23 16.67
C PHE A 100 -7.27 -8.62 17.93
N PHE A 101 -7.74 -8.99 19.12
CA PHE A 101 -7.16 -8.53 20.38
C PHE A 101 -5.74 -9.04 20.59
N SER A 102 -5.41 -10.25 20.11
CA SER A 102 -4.04 -10.77 20.21
C SER A 102 -3.04 -9.91 19.41
N VAL A 103 -3.41 -9.49 18.20
CA VAL A 103 -2.58 -8.63 17.35
C VAL A 103 -2.45 -7.23 17.96
N ALA A 104 -3.54 -6.67 18.49
CA ALA A 104 -3.52 -5.35 19.12
C ALA A 104 -2.65 -5.30 20.39
N ILE A 105 -2.68 -6.36 21.21
CA ILE A 105 -1.83 -6.45 22.42
C ILE A 105 -0.35 -6.54 22.03
N LEU A 106 -0.01 -7.33 21.01
CA LEU A 106 1.37 -7.40 20.51
C LEU A 106 1.84 -6.05 19.93
N GLY A 107 1.00 -5.34 19.18
CA GLY A 107 1.33 -4.02 18.64
C GLY A 107 1.51 -2.95 19.73
N PHE A 108 0.70 -3.00 20.79
CA PHE A 108 0.83 -2.07 21.92
C PHE A 108 2.06 -2.34 22.77
N ALA A 109 2.40 -3.62 23.01
CA ALA A 109 3.63 -4.01 23.71
C ALA A 109 4.88 -3.59 22.91
N TYR A 110 4.86 -3.76 21.59
CA TYR A 110 5.94 -3.29 20.70
C TYR A 110 6.13 -1.76 20.77
N LYS A 111 5.04 -1.00 20.87
CA LYS A 111 5.08 0.47 20.99
C LYS A 111 5.61 0.96 22.34
N LEU A 112 5.24 0.28 23.44
CA LEU A 112 5.75 0.60 24.78
C LEU A 112 7.25 0.30 24.91
N GLN A 113 7.75 -0.76 24.28
CA GLN A 113 9.15 -1.15 24.37
C GLN A 113 10.10 -0.18 23.63
N ARG A 114 9.59 0.60 22.66
CA ARG A 114 10.33 1.70 22.01
C ARG A 114 10.36 3.00 22.81
N ALA A 115 9.46 3.19 23.79
CA ALA A 115 9.39 4.43 24.57
C ALA A 115 10.44 4.51 25.69
N ASP A 116 11.04 3.38 26.10
CA ASP A 116 11.98 3.30 27.23
C ASP A 116 13.48 3.29 26.83
N ILE A 117 13.81 3.43 25.53
CA ILE A 117 15.21 3.42 25.08
C ILE A 117 15.64 4.83 24.63
N SER A 118 16.26 5.51 25.60
CA SER A 118 17.20 6.64 25.48
C SER A 118 16.62 8.06 25.33
N PRO A 119 16.91 8.98 26.28
CA PRO A 119 16.88 10.41 25.96
C PRO A 119 17.99 10.73 24.94
N PRO A 120 17.76 11.64 23.98
CA PRO A 120 18.78 12.05 23.04
C PRO A 120 19.87 12.88 23.77
N PRO A 121 21.16 12.70 23.45
CA PRO A 121 22.22 13.56 24.00
C PRO A 121 22.05 14.99 23.47
N GLU A 122 21.99 15.94 24.41
CA GLU A 122 21.78 17.39 24.23
C GLU A 122 22.84 18.15 23.40
N ASN A 123 23.81 17.45 22.77
CA ASN A 123 25.02 18.09 22.24
C ASN A 123 25.24 17.91 20.73
N LEU A 124 24.17 17.81 19.93
CA LEU A 124 24.29 17.82 18.46
C LEU A 124 23.26 18.72 17.77
N VAL A 125 22.83 19.81 18.42
CA VAL A 125 22.30 20.98 17.69
C VAL A 125 23.49 21.78 17.16
N GLN A 126 24.24 21.19 16.24
CA GLN A 126 24.94 21.99 15.26
C GLN A 126 23.91 22.27 14.17
N GLN A 127 23.42 23.52 14.14
CA GLN A 127 22.71 24.08 13.01
C GLN A 127 23.54 23.83 11.75
N VAL A 128 23.23 22.76 11.02
CA VAL A 128 23.55 22.66 9.61
C VAL A 128 22.44 23.43 8.92
N GLU A 129 22.74 24.67 8.57
CA GLU A 129 21.90 25.50 7.72
C GLU A 129 21.57 24.70 6.45
N PRO A 130 20.28 24.44 6.15
CA PRO A 130 19.92 23.70 4.96
C PRO A 130 20.37 24.51 3.74
N ASP A 131 21.23 23.91 2.92
CA ASP A 131 21.64 24.47 1.64
C ASP A 131 20.42 24.50 0.70
N HIS A 132 19.74 25.65 0.69
CA HIS A 132 18.56 25.91 -0.11
C HIS A 132 18.84 25.94 -1.63
N SER A 133 20.10 25.80 -2.07
CA SER A 133 20.45 25.75 -3.49
C SER A 133 20.10 24.42 -4.18
N LEU A 134 19.81 23.37 -3.40
CA LEU A 134 19.43 22.04 -3.93
C LEU A 134 17.92 21.87 -4.21
N TYR A 135 17.11 22.87 -3.85
CA TYR A 135 15.65 22.88 -4.03
C TYR A 135 15.19 24.07 -4.90
N GLU A 136 16.00 24.48 -5.87
CA GLU A 136 15.57 25.50 -6.83
C GLU A 136 14.64 24.84 -7.86
N TRP A 137 13.34 24.93 -7.60
CA TRP A 137 12.23 24.49 -8.48
C TRP A 137 12.17 25.26 -9.83
N ASP A 138 13.24 25.98 -10.18
CA ASP A 138 13.36 26.81 -11.37
C ASP A 138 14.26 26.19 -12.44
N ASP A 139 14.16 24.86 -12.61
CA ASP A 139 14.89 24.17 -13.66
C ASP A 139 14.28 24.51 -15.05
N PRO A 140 15.05 25.10 -15.98
CA PRO A 140 14.57 25.44 -17.32
C PRO A 140 14.06 24.22 -18.11
N PHE A 141 14.53 23.02 -17.79
CA PHE A 141 14.04 21.77 -18.38
C PHE A 141 12.60 21.46 -17.96
N ILE A 142 12.26 21.68 -16.69
CA ILE A 142 10.91 21.43 -16.15
C ILE A 142 9.92 22.44 -16.74
N ARG A 143 10.33 23.71 -16.88
CA ARG A 143 9.51 24.74 -17.55
C ARG A 143 9.24 24.40 -19.01
N GLN A 144 10.26 24.00 -19.76
CA GLN A 144 10.11 23.64 -21.17
C GLN A 144 9.13 22.47 -21.36
N LYS A 145 9.23 21.43 -20.52
CA LYS A 145 8.29 20.29 -20.57
C LYS A 145 6.85 20.69 -20.27
N LEU A 146 6.63 21.61 -19.34
CA LEU A 146 5.29 22.10 -19.01
C LEU A 146 4.69 22.93 -20.15
N GLU A 147 5.52 23.72 -20.84
CA GLU A 147 5.12 24.48 -22.03
C GLU A 147 4.75 23.54 -23.19
N ASP A 148 5.55 22.51 -23.43
CA ASP A 148 5.31 21.53 -24.50
C ASP A 148 4.01 20.74 -24.27
N VAL A 149 3.74 20.34 -23.02
CA VAL A 149 2.48 19.68 -22.64
C VAL A 149 1.29 20.61 -22.82
N ARG A 150 1.42 21.89 -22.45
CA ARG A 150 0.35 22.89 -22.62
C ARG A 150 0.00 23.10 -24.09
N ASN A 151 1.00 23.28 -24.94
CA ASN A 151 0.82 23.44 -26.39
C ASN A 151 0.23 22.19 -27.04
N GLY A 152 0.59 21.00 -26.55
CA GLY A 152 -0.02 19.73 -26.96
C GLY A 152 -1.50 19.63 -26.63
N ILE A 153 -1.94 20.12 -25.47
CA ILE A 153 -3.36 20.11 -25.07
C ILE A 153 -4.18 21.10 -25.91
N GLU A 154 -3.64 22.29 -26.19
CA GLU A 154 -4.33 23.29 -27.02
C GLU A 154 -4.56 22.79 -28.46
N THR A 155 -3.58 22.11 -29.06
CA THR A 155 -3.74 21.51 -30.41
C THR A 155 -4.75 20.37 -30.49
N ILE A 156 -5.01 19.66 -29.38
CA ILE A 156 -6.05 18.61 -29.32
C ILE A 156 -7.43 19.23 -29.12
N THR A 157 -7.51 20.37 -28.41
CA THR A 157 -8.78 21.03 -28.07
C THR A 157 -9.34 21.85 -29.25
N ASP A 158 -8.48 22.34 -30.15
CA ASP A 158 -8.88 23.10 -31.35
C ASP A 158 -9.14 22.22 -32.61
N ALA A 159 -9.09 20.90 -32.49
CA ALA A 159 -9.43 20.03 -33.61
C ALA A 159 -10.94 20.12 -33.92
N PRO A 160 -11.36 20.54 -35.13
CA PRO A 160 -12.77 20.64 -35.46
C PRO A 160 -13.39 19.23 -35.44
N VAL A 161 -14.42 19.07 -34.61
CA VAL A 161 -15.29 17.90 -34.61
C VAL A 161 -15.95 17.80 -35.99
N LEU A 162 -15.52 16.83 -36.79
CA LEU A 162 -16.16 16.43 -38.05
C LEU A 162 -17.46 15.65 -37.79
#